data_AF-A0AAE4CAR3-F1
#
_entry.id   AF-A0AAE4CAR3-F1
#
_cell.length_a   1.000
_cell.length_b   1.000
_cell.length_c   1.000
_cell.angle_alpha   90.00
_cell.angle_beta   90.00
_cell.angle_gamma   90.00
#
_symmetry.space_group_name_H-M   'P 1'
#
loop_
_entity.id
_entity.type
_entity.pdbx_description
1 polymer ?
#
loop_
_entity_poly.entity_id
_entity_poly.type
_entity_poly.pdbx_seq_one_letter_code
_entity_poly.pdbx_strand_id
1 'polypeptide(L)'
;MRDATCRDSVVRADLGFYVLDKLAAADSERVRRHTAACPACRDALDRLLDLLSLLAAAPKDLMAGLTAGGGGRPGTGVRPVRRRSAGPAPEAAAVADAVPADLALFHDQ
;
A
#
# COMPACT_ATOMS: atom_id res chain seq x y z
N MET A 1 -6.95 8.83 24.15
CA MET A 1 -7.08 7.40 23.79
C MET A 1 -5.91 7.06 22.90
N ARG A 2 -4.98 6.22 23.35
CA ARG A 2 -3.78 5.88 22.58
C ARG A 2 -4.20 5.06 21.37
N ASP A 3 -3.79 5.50 20.18
CA ASP A 3 -3.89 4.73 18.94
C ASP A 3 -3.26 3.35 19.15
N ALA A 4 -4.10 2.35 19.37
CA ALA A 4 -3.70 0.95 19.48
C ALA A 4 -3.37 0.42 18.08
N THR A 5 -2.40 1.03 17.41
CA THR A 5 -1.98 0.62 16.07
C THR A 5 -1.46 -0.81 16.13
N CYS A 6 -2.20 -1.73 15.52
CA CYS A 6 -1.71 -3.10 15.34
C CYS A 6 -0.43 -3.07 14.49
N ARG A 7 0.62 -3.77 14.94
CA ARG A 7 1.90 -3.89 14.21
C ARG A 7 1.96 -5.10 13.30
N ASP A 8 1.01 -6.03 13.41
CA ASP A 8 0.94 -7.21 12.56
C ASP A 8 0.34 -6.85 11.20
N SER A 9 1.23 -6.45 10.29
CA SER A 9 0.88 -6.06 8.92
C SER A 9 0.35 -7.24 8.10
N VAL A 10 0.77 -8.46 8.41
CA VAL A 10 0.33 -9.68 7.72
C VAL A 10 -1.13 -9.94 8.05
N VAL A 11 -1.49 -9.97 9.33
CA VAL A 11 -2.90 -10.14 9.73
C VAL A 11 -3.78 -9.04 9.14
N ARG A 12 -3.31 -7.78 9.11
CA ARG A 12 -4.07 -6.68 8.51
C ARG A 12 -4.32 -6.90 7.01
N ALA A 13 -3.33 -7.39 6.27
CA ALA A 13 -3.49 -7.71 4.84
C ALA A 13 -4.46 -8.88 4.62
N ASP A 14 -4.44 -9.88 5.52
CA ASP A 14 -5.28 -11.07 5.45
C ASP A 14 -6.75 -10.82 5.77
N LEU A 15 -7.11 -9.71 6.45
CA LEU A 15 -8.49 -9.42 6.85
C LEU A 15 -9.47 -9.42 5.67
N GLY A 16 -9.07 -8.90 4.51
CA GLY A 16 -9.95 -8.89 3.33
C GLY A 16 -10.25 -10.31 2.82
N PHE A 17 -9.21 -11.15 2.73
CA PHE A 17 -9.36 -12.55 2.32
C PHE A 17 -10.11 -13.37 3.37
N TYR A 18 -9.95 -13.06 4.65
CA TYR A 18 -10.68 -13.68 5.75
C TYR A 18 -12.19 -13.48 5.59
N VAL A 19 -12.63 -12.23 5.36
CA VAL A 19 -14.07 -11.93 5.23
C VAL A 19 -14.68 -12.51 3.95
N LEU A 20 -13.89 -12.61 2.88
CA LEU A 20 -14.31 -13.23 1.62
C LEU A 20 -14.22 -14.77 1.63
N ASP A 21 -13.86 -15.37 2.77
CA ASP A 21 -13.66 -16.82 2.95
C ASP A 21 -12.68 -17.42 1.90
N LYS A 22 -11.57 -16.72 1.68
CA LYS A 22 -10.51 -17.10 0.71
C LYS A 22 -9.20 -17.55 1.35
N LEU A 23 -9.12 -17.54 2.67
CA LEU A 23 -7.95 -17.99 3.41
C LEU A 23 -7.97 -19.51 3.63
N ALA A 24 -6.79 -20.12 3.72
CA ALA A 24 -6.68 -21.49 4.20
C ALA A 24 -7.07 -21.56 5.69
N ALA A 25 -7.57 -22.71 6.14
CA ALA A 25 -8.08 -22.87 7.51
C ALA A 25 -7.07 -22.44 8.61
N ALA A 26 -5.78 -22.70 8.41
CA ALA A 26 -4.73 -22.28 9.33
C ALA A 26 -4.58 -20.76 9.42
N ASP A 27 -4.70 -20.06 8.29
CA ASP A 27 -4.62 -18.60 8.21
C ASP A 27 -5.88 -17.95 8.79
N SER A 28 -7.06 -18.50 8.49
CA SER A 28 -8.33 -18.04 9.06
C SER A 28 -8.32 -18.11 10.60
N GLU A 29 -7.83 -19.20 11.15
CA GLU A 29 -7.73 -19.36 12.60
C GLU A 29 -6.67 -18.43 13.22
N ARG A 30 -5.56 -18.15 12.52
CA ARG A 30 -4.59 -17.13 12.95
C ARG A 30 -5.25 -15.75 13.05
N VAL A 31 -5.98 -15.33 12.00
CA VAL A 31 -6.68 -14.05 11.97
C VAL A 31 -7.72 -13.98 13.09
N ARG A 32 -8.50 -15.05 13.30
CA ARG A 32 -9.51 -15.14 14.37
C ARG A 32 -8.91 -14.95 15.76
N ARG A 33 -7.81 -15.62 16.07
CA ARG A 33 -7.12 -15.46 17.37
C ARG A 33 -6.60 -14.04 17.55
N HIS A 34 -6.06 -13.45 16.48
CA HIS A 34 -5.53 -12.10 16.54
C HIS A 34 -6.63 -11.05 16.77
N THR A 35 -7.75 -11.11 16.05
CA THR A 35 -8.87 -10.15 16.22
C THR A 35 -9.57 -10.29 17.58
N ALA A 36 -9.51 -11.46 18.21
CA ALA A 36 -9.94 -11.64 19.60
C ALA A 36 -9.08 -10.84 20.59
N ALA A 37 -7.77 -10.70 20.33
CA ALA A 37 -6.82 -10.01 21.22
C ALA A 37 -6.54 -8.55 20.82
N CYS A 38 -6.71 -8.19 19.55
CA CYS A 38 -6.33 -6.88 19.02
C CYS A 38 -7.57 -6.03 18.64
N PRO A 39 -7.87 -4.94 19.39
CA PRO A 39 -9.02 -4.09 19.11
C PRO A 39 -8.92 -3.39 17.75
N ALA A 40 -7.74 -2.93 17.33
CA ALA A 40 -7.61 -2.25 16.04
C ALA A 40 -7.86 -3.16 14.82
N CYS A 41 -7.48 -4.44 14.90
CA CYS A 41 -7.83 -5.40 13.85
C CYS A 41 -9.31 -5.79 13.88
N ARG A 42 -9.95 -5.75 15.05
CA ARG A 42 -11.40 -5.91 15.18
C ARG A 42 -12.15 -4.74 14.56
N ASP A 43 -11.77 -3.50 14.89
CA ASP A 43 -12.38 -2.30 14.31
C ASP A 43 -12.21 -2.27 12.77
N ALA A 44 -11.05 -2.72 12.27
CA ALA A 44 -10.82 -2.84 10.83
C ALA A 44 -11.70 -3.92 10.18
N LEU A 45 -11.90 -5.05 10.86
CA LEU A 45 -12.80 -6.12 10.43
C LEU A 45 -14.25 -5.64 10.37
N ASP A 46 -14.71 -4.92 11.40
CA ASP A 46 -16.08 -4.38 11.47
C ASP A 46 -16.34 -3.40 10.31
N ARG A 47 -15.39 -2.49 10.03
CA ARG A 47 -15.50 -1.57 8.87
C ARG A 47 -15.58 -2.29 7.53
N LEU A 48 -14.88 -3.42 7.37
CA LEU A 48 -14.96 -4.23 6.15
C LEU A 48 -16.34 -4.90 6.03
N LEU A 49 -16.91 -5.39 7.13
CA LEU A 49 -18.25 -5.98 7.15
C LEU A 49 -19.34 -4.95 6.83
N ASP A 50 -19.21 -3.72 7.35
CA ASP A 50 -20.10 -2.61 7.01
C ASP A 50 -20.04 -2.29 5.52
N LEU A 51 -18.83 -2.21 4.96
CA LEU A 51 -18.64 -1.97 3.53
C LEU A 51 -19.27 -3.08 2.67
N LEU A 52 -19.10 -4.35 3.04
CA LEU A 52 -19.72 -5.45 2.33
C LEU A 52 -21.24 -5.44 2.43
N SER A 53 -21.79 -5.01 3.57
CA SER A 53 -23.24 -4.85 3.74
C SER A 53 -23.79 -3.77 2.80
N LEU A 54 -23.07 -2.65 2.64
CA LEU A 54 -23.42 -1.62 1.66
C LEU A 54 -23.33 -2.15 0.22
N LEU A 55 -22.28 -2.91 -0.11
CA LEU A 55 -22.12 -3.52 -1.43
C LEU A 55 -23.20 -4.56 -1.74
N ALA A 56 -23.64 -5.33 -0.74
CA ALA A 56 -24.73 -6.29 -0.88
C ALA A 56 -26.09 -5.61 -1.13
N ALA A 57 -26.29 -4.42 -0.56
CA ALA A 57 -27.50 -3.61 -0.77
C ALA A 57 -27.46 -2.75 -2.05
N ALA A 58 -26.30 -2.66 -2.72
CA ALA A 58 -26.14 -1.80 -3.87
C ALA A 58 -26.92 -2.34 -5.09
N PRO A 59 -27.60 -1.45 -5.85
CA PRO A 59 -28.23 -1.84 -7.11
C PRO A 59 -27.18 -2.33 -8.11
N LYS A 60 -27.52 -3.39 -8.85
CA LYS A 60 -26.62 -4.08 -9.78
C LYS A 60 -26.04 -3.16 -10.86
N ASP A 61 -26.76 -2.11 -11.23
CA ASP A 61 -26.32 -1.12 -12.22
C ASP A 61 -25.10 -0.30 -11.75
N LEU A 62 -25.00 -0.02 -10.45
CA LEU A 62 -23.80 0.62 -9.88
C LEU A 62 -22.61 -0.35 -9.84
N MET A 63 -22.87 -1.64 -9.61
CA MET A 63 -21.85 -2.67 -9.59
C MET A 63 -21.29 -2.95 -11.00
N ALA A 64 -22.11 -2.83 -12.05
CA ALA A 64 -21.66 -2.94 -13.43
C ALA A 64 -20.58 -1.88 -13.76
N GLY A 65 -20.76 -0.64 -13.28
CA GLY A 65 -19.80 0.46 -13.46
C GLY A 65 -18.45 0.20 -12.77
N LEU A 66 -18.44 -0.45 -11.60
CA LEU A 66 -17.22 -0.80 -10.87
C LEU A 66 -16.38 -1.87 -11.60
N THR A 67 -17.04 -2.83 -12.23
CA THR A 67 -16.36 -3.87 -13.03
C THR A 67 -15.89 -3.36 -14.40
N ALA A 68 -16.56 -2.33 -14.94
CA ALA A 68 -16.25 -1.72 -16.23
C ALA A 68 -15.14 -0.64 -16.16
N GLY A 69 -14.73 -0.22 -14.97
CA GLY A 69 -13.72 0.82 -14.73
C GLY A 69 -12.26 0.44 -15.05
N GLY A 70 -12.02 -0.70 -15.72
CA GLY A 70 -10.72 -1.09 -16.29
C GLY A 70 -10.40 -0.42 -17.64
N GLY A 71 -11.08 0.68 -17.98
CA GLY A 71 -10.78 1.48 -19.17
C GLY A 71 -9.50 2.27 -18.98
N GLY A 72 -8.38 1.69 -19.41
CA GLY A 72 -7.07 2.33 -19.41
C GLY A 72 -7.11 3.73 -20.01
N ARG A 73 -6.67 4.73 -19.25
CA ARG A 73 -6.17 5.97 -19.84
C ARG A 73 -4.98 5.59 -20.72
N PRO A 74 -4.91 6.02 -22.00
CA PRO A 74 -3.69 5.86 -22.77
C PRO A 74 -2.57 6.63 -22.06
N GLY A 75 -1.69 5.88 -21.42
CA GLY A 75 -0.48 6.41 -20.80
C GLY A 75 0.37 7.08 -21.87
N THR A 76 0.58 8.37 -21.72
CA THR A 76 1.73 9.07 -22.28
C THR A 76 3.00 8.27 -21.94
N GLY A 77 3.71 7.85 -22.98
CA GLY A 77 4.75 6.84 -22.92
C GLY A 77 5.81 7.07 -21.85
N VAL A 78 5.90 6.14 -20.92
CA VAL A 78 7.10 5.98 -20.09
C VAL A 78 8.14 5.31 -20.97
N ARG A 79 9.11 6.09 -21.46
CA ARG A 79 10.28 5.59 -22.19
C ARG A 79 10.98 4.53 -21.32
N PRO A 80 11.33 3.36 -21.85
CA PRO A 80 12.09 2.39 -21.09
C PRO A 80 13.49 2.95 -20.79
N VAL A 81 13.76 3.21 -19.52
CA VAL A 81 15.12 3.43 -19.01
C VAL A 81 15.90 2.15 -19.26
N ARG A 82 16.82 2.19 -20.22
CA ARG A 82 17.79 1.11 -20.43
C ARG A 82 18.59 0.93 -19.14
N ARG A 83 18.36 -0.19 -18.43
CA ARG A 83 19.29 -0.69 -17.42
C ARG A 83 20.61 -0.99 -18.13
N ARG A 84 21.65 -0.22 -17.82
CA ARG A 84 23.02 -0.50 -18.24
C ARG A 84 23.58 -1.58 -17.33
N SER A 85 23.78 -2.77 -17.88
CA SER A 85 24.43 -3.90 -17.22
C SER A 85 25.87 -3.55 -16.80
N ALA A 86 26.30 -4.15 -15.70
CA ALA A 86 27.59 -3.94 -15.06
C ALA A 86 28.79 -4.50 -15.85
N GLY A 87 29.91 -3.76 -15.76
CA GLY A 87 31.31 -4.22 -15.87
C GLY A 87 32.12 -3.72 -17.09
N PRO A 88 33.46 -3.55 -17.01
CA PRO A 88 34.38 -3.37 -15.87
C PRO A 88 35.13 -2.00 -15.91
N ALA A 89 35.89 -1.68 -14.84
CA ALA A 89 36.73 -0.47 -14.71
C ALA A 89 37.93 -0.44 -15.70
N PRO A 90 38.47 0.75 -16.02
CA PRO A 90 39.77 1.10 -15.45
C PRO A 90 39.96 2.58 -15.05
N GLU A 91 41.01 2.74 -14.24
CA GLU A 91 41.72 3.89 -13.64
C GLU A 91 41.60 5.34 -14.17
N ALA A 92 41.69 6.23 -13.18
CA ALA A 92 42.41 7.51 -13.12
C ALA A 92 41.94 8.70 -13.98
N ALA A 93 41.35 9.70 -13.30
CA ALA A 93 41.79 11.11 -13.38
C ALA A 93 41.06 11.96 -12.32
N ALA A 94 41.84 12.77 -11.62
CA ALA A 94 41.47 13.70 -10.56
C ALA A 94 40.83 15.00 -11.07
N VAL A 95 39.91 15.59 -10.28
CA VAL A 95 39.72 17.02 -9.93
C VAL A 95 38.45 17.12 -9.08
N ALA A 96 38.50 17.42 -7.77
CA ALA A 96 38.61 18.74 -7.13
C ALA A 96 37.35 19.63 -7.26
N ASP A 97 36.92 20.16 -6.10
CA ASP A 97 35.90 21.20 -5.86
C ASP A 97 34.41 20.82 -6.05
N ALA A 98 33.46 21.15 -5.18
CA ALA A 98 33.43 22.03 -4.02
C ALA A 98 32.28 21.62 -3.08
N VAL A 99 32.50 21.77 -1.77
CA VAL A 99 31.46 21.77 -0.74
C VAL A 99 30.81 23.15 -0.70
N PRO A 100 29.48 23.27 -0.75
CA PRO A 100 28.84 24.37 -0.06
C PRO A 100 28.20 23.86 1.23
N ALA A 101 28.79 24.34 2.31
CA ALA A 101 28.17 24.47 3.61
C ALA A 101 26.92 25.36 3.49
N ASP A 102 25.98 25.11 4.40
CA ASP A 102 25.09 26.09 4.99
C ASP A 102 25.35 27.55 4.59
N LEU A 103 24.41 28.14 3.86
CA LEU A 103 24.02 29.50 4.15
C LEU A 103 22.50 29.62 4.01
N ALA A 104 21.83 29.32 5.11
CA ALA A 104 20.56 29.93 5.45
C ALA A 104 20.76 31.45 5.41
N LEU A 105 20.05 32.14 4.51
CA LEU A 105 19.69 33.53 4.75
C LEU A 105 18.21 33.71 4.47
N PHE A 106 17.55 34.09 5.56
CA PHE A 106 16.14 34.35 5.73
C PHE A 106 15.65 35.46 4.80
N HIS A 107 14.42 35.26 4.34
CA HIS A 107 13.33 36.23 4.20
C HIS A 107 13.65 37.72 4.01
N ASP A 108 13.26 38.18 2.82
CA ASP A 108 12.51 39.39 2.47
C ASP A 108 11.76 40.09 3.64
N GLN A 109 11.84 41.43 3.62
CA GLN A 109 11.09 42.49 4.36
C GLN A 109 11.69 42.98 5.69
#